data_AF-A0AAE4S6L4-F1
#
_entry.id   AF-A0AAE4S6L4-F1
#
_cell.length_a   1.000
_cell.length_b   1.000
_cell.length_c   1.000
_cell.angle_alpha   90.00
_cell.angle_beta   90.00
_cell.angle_gamma   90.00
#
_symmetry.space_group_name_H-M   'P 1'
#
loop_
_entity.id
_entity.type
_entity.pdbx_description
1 polymer ?
#
loop_
_entity_poly.entity_id
_entity_poly.type
_entity_poly.pdbx_seq_one_letter_code
_entity_poly.pdbx_strand_id
1 'polypeptide(L)' 'MGRKSMFTEEGTCDWCKKPSLVTRHDYLDGKHHYSCKACYDMAKIDVRLFNQGELQMRERLQRAS' A
#
# COMPACT_ATOMS: atom_id res chain seq x y z
N MET A 1 -1.80 25.95 13.33
CA MET A 1 -1.42 25.24 12.08
C MET A 1 -2.14 23.89 12.06
N GLY A 2 -3.21 23.76 11.29
CA GLY A 2 -3.97 22.50 11.20
C GLY A 2 -3.15 21.44 10.47
N ARG A 3 -2.95 20.26 11.07
CA ARG A 3 -2.32 19.13 10.36
C ARG A 3 -3.23 18.72 9.21
N LYS A 4 -2.72 18.73 7.98
CA LYS A 4 -3.42 18.10 6.85
C LYS A 4 -3.60 16.62 7.19
N SER A 5 -4.85 16.14 7.19
CA SER A 5 -5.16 14.72 7.36
C SER A 5 -4.55 13.94 6.19
N MET A 6 -3.97 12.76 6.45
CA MET A 6 -3.42 11.89 5.41
C MET A 6 -4.51 11.19 4.57
N PHE A 7 -5.73 11.12 5.10
CA PHE A 7 -6.89 10.50 4.46
C PHE A 7 -7.80 11.62 3.96
N THR A 8 -7.64 12.01 2.70
CA THR A 8 -8.35 13.15 2.10
C THR A 8 -9.14 12.79 0.85
N GLU A 9 -8.95 11.58 0.31
CA GLU A 9 -9.63 11.13 -0.90
C GLU A 9 -10.81 10.26 -0.52
N GLU A 10 -12.00 10.54 -1.05
CA GLU A 10 -13.15 9.63 -0.88
C GLU A 10 -12.98 8.40 -1.79
N GLY A 11 -13.16 7.21 -1.22
CA GLY A 11 -13.02 5.97 -1.96
C GLY A 11 -13.38 4.73 -1.15
N THR A 12 -13.18 3.56 -1.75
CA THR A 12 -13.38 2.27 -1.06
C THR A 12 -12.05 1.78 -0.55
N CYS A 13 -11.98 1.41 0.73
CA CYS A 13 -10.77 0.80 1.29
C CYS A 13 -10.57 -0.61 0.74
N ASP A 14 -9.39 -0.90 0.21
CA ASP A 14 -9.07 -2.21 -0.36
C ASP A 14 -8.94 -3.33 0.68
N TRP A 15 -8.77 -3.01 1.96
CA TRP A 15 -8.68 -4.00 3.04
C TRP A 15 -10.04 -4.36 3.63
N CYS A 16 -10.82 -3.37 4.07
CA CYS A 16 -12.13 -3.64 4.69
C CYS A 16 -13.32 -3.57 3.71
N LYS A 17 -13.07 -3.16 2.46
CA LYS A 17 -14.07 -3.01 1.39
C LYS A 17 -15.23 -2.05 1.71
N LYS A 18 -15.02 -1.13 2.66
CA LYS A 18 -15.99 -0.09 3.04
C LYS A 18 -15.63 1.26 2.41
N PRO A 19 -16.63 2.08 2.03
CA PRO A 19 -16.42 3.47 1.68
C PRO A 19 -15.84 4.27 2.86
N SER A 20 -14.85 5.11 2.62
CA SER A 20 -14.18 5.95 3.63
C SER A 20 -13.35 7.06 2.95
N LEU A 21 -12.85 7.99 3.75
CA LEU A 21 -11.63 8.70 3.36
C LEU A 21 -10.45 7.72 3.37
N VAL A 22 -9.73 7.67 2.27
CA VAL A 22 -8.64 6.74 2.02
C VAL A 22 -7.33 7.48 1.73
N THR A 23 -6.25 6.72 1.77
CA THR A 23 -4.91 7.16 1.39
C THR A 23 -4.26 6.07 0.54
N ARG A 24 -3.44 6.49 -0.42
CA ARG A 24 -2.81 5.62 -1.42
C ARG A 24 -1.58 4.91 -0.86
N HIS A 25 -1.37 3.68 -1.32
CA HIS A 25 -0.16 2.88 -1.15
C HIS A 25 0.33 2.38 -2.50
N ASP A 26 1.62 2.55 -2.79
CA ASP A 26 2.24 2.15 -4.05
C ASP A 26 3.08 0.87 -3.90
N TYR A 27 2.94 -0.03 -4.86
CA TYR A 27 3.68 -1.29 -4.96
C TYR A 27 4.80 -1.18 -6.01
N LEU A 28 5.86 -1.99 -5.87
CA LEU A 28 7.01 -2.00 -6.78
C LEU A 28 6.71 -2.52 -8.19
N ASP A 29 5.55 -3.14 -8.38
CA ASP A 29 5.05 -3.58 -9.68
C ASP A 29 4.25 -2.47 -10.41
N GLY A 30 4.14 -1.28 -9.82
CA GLY A 30 3.41 -0.13 -10.37
C GLY A 30 1.92 -0.12 -10.05
N LYS A 31 1.39 -1.14 -9.35
CA LYS A 31 0.01 -1.11 -8.84
C LYS A 31 -0.08 -0.23 -7.60
N HIS A 32 -1.31 0.14 -7.25
CA HIS A 32 -1.59 0.89 -6.04
C HIS A 32 -2.92 0.47 -5.44
N HIS A 33 -3.02 0.55 -4.12
CA HIS A 33 -4.24 0.31 -3.35
C HIS A 33 -4.49 1.47 -2.39
N TYR A 34 -5.72 1.56 -1.89
CA TYR A 34 -6.17 2.61 -1.00
C TYR A 34 -6.64 2.03 0.32
N SER A 35 -6.16 2.58 1.44
CA SER A 35 -6.58 2.15 2.78
C SER A 35 -7.33 3.26 3.52
N CYS A 36 -8.35 2.92 4.29
CA CYS A 36 -8.89 3.83 5.30
C CYS A 36 -7.98 3.92 6.53
N LYS A 37 -8.25 4.88 7.40
CA LYS A 37 -7.48 5.11 8.64
C LYS A 37 -7.39 3.88 9.54
N ALA A 38 -8.47 3.10 9.66
CA ALA A 38 -8.49 1.92 10.52
C ALA A 38 -7.65 0.77 9.98
N CYS A 39 -7.48 0.67 8.65
CA CYS A 39 -6.70 -0.38 8.01
C CYS A 39 -5.25 0.03 7.71
N TYR A 40 -4.88 1.29 7.96
CA TYR A 40 -3.65 1.88 7.47
C TYR A 40 -2.38 1.15 7.93
N ASP A 41 -2.28 0.82 9.22
CA ASP A 41 -1.09 0.15 9.74
C ASP A 41 -0.91 -1.25 9.15
N MET A 42 -2.00 -2.00 8.98
CA MET A 42 -1.96 -3.29 8.30
C MET A 42 -1.62 -3.14 6.82
N ALA A 43 -2.18 -2.16 6.13
CA ALA A 43 -1.89 -1.87 4.73
C ALA A 43 -0.40 -1.57 4.50
N LYS A 44 0.23 -0.79 5.39
CA LYS A 44 1.67 -0.52 5.33
C LYS A 44 2.51 -1.78 5.46
N ILE A 45 2.14 -2.68 6.37
CA ILE A 45 2.85 -3.95 6.58
C ILE A 45 2.73 -4.82 5.34
N ASP A 46 1.52 -4.97 4.80
CA ASP A 46 1.24 -5.77 3.62
C ASP A 46 2.03 -5.28 2.39
N VAL A 47 1.96 -3.98 2.10
CA VAL A 47 2.70 -3.34 0.99
C VAL A 47 4.20 -3.54 1.15
N ARG A 48 4.73 -3.40 2.37
CA ARG A 48 6.16 -3.59 2.65
C ARG A 48 6.60 -5.03 2.39
N LEU A 49 5.81 -6.00 2.85
CA LEU A 49 6.12 -7.43 2.68
C LEU A 49 6.07 -7.83 1.21
N PHE A 50 5.05 -7.37 0.47
CA PHE A 50 4.96 -7.60 -0.96
C PHE A 50 6.19 -7.04 -1.69
N ASN A 51 6.54 -5.78 -1.43
CA ASN A 51 7.67 -5.12 -2.07
C ASN A 51 9.00 -5.81 -1.73
N GLN A 52 9.17 -6.32 -0.50
CA GLN A 52 10.34 -7.10 -0.14
C GLN A 52 10.40 -8.43 -0.92
N GLY A 53 9.27 -9.12 -1.08
CA GLY A 53 9.18 -10.34 -1.89
C GLY A 53 9.54 -10.10 -3.35
N GLU A 54 9.03 -9.02 -3.95
CA GLU A 54 9.34 -8.61 -5.32
C GLU A 54 10.84 -8.36 -5.53
N LEU A 55 11.50 -7.66 -4.60
CA LEU A 55 12.94 -7.41 -4.67
C LEU A 55 13.74 -8.70 -4.58
N GLN A 56 13.41 -9.57 -3.61
CA GLN A 56 14.09 -10.86 -3.46
C GLN A 56 13.96 -11.73 -4.71
N MET A 57 12.79 -11.71 -5.37
CA MET A 57 12.58 -12.44 -6.62
C MET A 57 13.45 -11.85 -7.75
N ARG A 58 13.47 -10.52 -7.90
CA ARG A 58 14.31 -9.85 -8.91
C ARG A 58 15.79 -10.16 -8.71
N GLU A 59 16.28 -10.14 -7.46
CA GLU A 59 17.66 -10.51 -7.14
C GLU A 59 17.99 -11.95 -7.51
N ARG A 60 17.09 -12.90 -7.24
CA ARG A 60 17.28 -14.32 -7.61
C ARG A 60 17.36 -14.50 -9.12
N LEU A 61 16.49 -13.83 -9.87
CA LEU A 61 16.49 -13.88 -11.33
C LEU A 61 17.75 -13.26 -11.92
N GLN A 62 18.23 -12.13 -11.37
CA GLN A 62 19.47 -11.50 -11.80
C GLN A 62 20.71 -12.38 -11.55
N ARG A 63 20.74 -13.12 -10.44
CA ARG A 63 21.85 -14.03 -10.11
C ARG A 63 21.83 -15.35 -10.91
N ALA A 64 20.70 -15.70 -11.49
CA ALA A 64 20.53 -16.89 -12.32
C ALA A 64 20.79 -16.63 -13.82
N SER A 65 20.95 -15.35 -14.20
CA SER A 65 21.39 -14.91 -15.54
C SER A 65 22.92 -14.83 -15.61
#